data_AF-A0A523QW68-F1
#
_entry.id   AF-A0A523QW68-F1
#
_cell.length_a   1.000
_cell.length_b   1.000
_cell.length_c   1.000
_cell.angle_alpha   90.00
_cell.angle_beta   90.00
_cell.angle_gamma   90.00
#
_symmetry.space_group_name_H-M   'P 1'
#
loop_
_entity.id
_entity.type
_entity.pdbx_description
1 polymer ?
#
loop_
_entity_poly.entity_id
_entity_poly.type
_entity_poly.pdbx_seq_one_letter_code
_entity_poly.pdbx_strand_id
1 'polypeptide(L)'
;MKQFLISFVVVFFLSATFVWGQNLLQNPGFENWTGDSAHYWHKETTGYDLFRESGTVHSGSYSAKFILRSTATQRLTQYVTPVNPGNGYEGTLYFFDNDPFVRARLYIRWFDGSGGWISSFGSSYSVDSAGWQELTAGPNTAPAAAETAHVEIRFYDVSGFTDSAIIYVDDASFVDLTSGVSETLVCKDGFSFNIFPTISAKSVHINLSINKQTNT
;
A
#
# COMPACT_ATOMS: atom_id res chain seq x y z
N MET A 1 8.80 -57.63 30.89
CA MET A 1 7.99 -56.89 29.90
C MET A 1 7.62 -55.54 30.51
N LYS A 2 8.25 -54.46 30.08
CA LYS A 2 7.87 -53.08 30.41
C LYS A 2 7.86 -52.32 29.09
N GLN A 3 6.68 -52.02 28.58
CA GLN A 3 6.52 -51.26 27.34
C GLN A 3 6.70 -49.78 27.70
N PHE A 4 7.70 -49.13 27.12
CA PHE A 4 7.88 -47.69 27.21
C PHE A 4 6.95 -47.03 26.20
N LEU A 5 5.92 -46.33 26.69
CA LEU A 5 5.12 -45.40 25.90
C LEU A 5 6.00 -44.17 25.58
N ILE A 6 6.42 -44.05 24.33
CA ILE A 6 7.04 -42.84 23.80
C ILE A 6 5.88 -41.88 23.48
N SER A 7 5.69 -40.87 24.33
CA SER A 7 4.75 -39.78 24.08
C SER A 7 5.34 -38.88 23.00
N PHE A 8 4.77 -38.92 21.79
CA PHE A 8 5.11 -38.00 20.71
C PHE A 8 4.46 -36.65 21.01
N VAL A 9 5.22 -35.69 21.55
CA VAL A 9 4.77 -34.31 21.66
C VAL A 9 4.87 -33.69 20.27
N VAL A 10 3.75 -33.57 19.58
CA VAL A 10 3.64 -32.80 18.34
C VAL A 10 3.63 -31.31 18.74
N VAL A 11 4.77 -30.65 18.57
CA VAL A 11 4.87 -29.19 18.69
C VAL A 11 4.27 -28.59 17.42
N PHE A 12 3.05 -28.07 17.51
CA PHE A 12 2.44 -27.25 16.47
C PHE A 12 3.17 -25.90 16.44
N PHE A 13 4.10 -25.71 15.51
CA PHE A 13 4.59 -24.38 15.17
C PHE A 13 3.47 -23.64 14.43
N LEU A 14 2.82 -22.71 15.14
CA LEU A 14 1.91 -21.76 14.52
C LEU A 14 2.74 -20.77 13.69
N SER A 15 3.02 -21.11 12.43
CA SER A 15 3.61 -20.14 11.50
C SER A 15 2.53 -19.11 11.17
N ALA A 16 2.66 -17.89 11.71
CA ALA A 16 1.86 -16.77 11.23
C ALA A 16 2.27 -16.51 9.78
N THR A 17 1.44 -16.93 8.84
CA THR A 17 1.59 -16.54 7.44
C THR A 17 1.21 -15.07 7.35
N PHE A 18 2.22 -14.21 7.14
CA PHE A 18 1.96 -12.83 6.78
C PHE A 18 1.37 -12.83 5.37
N VAL A 19 0.09 -12.49 5.28
CA VAL A 19 -0.63 -12.36 4.02
C VAL A 19 -0.27 -11.00 3.45
N TRP A 20 0.59 -10.97 2.43
CA TRP A 20 0.89 -9.74 1.70
C TRP A 20 -0.27 -9.46 0.73
N GLY A 21 -1.04 -8.41 0.99
CA GLY A 21 -2.07 -7.94 0.06
C GLY A 21 -1.44 -7.51 -1.27
N GLN A 22 -2.15 -7.73 -2.38
CA GLN A 22 -1.73 -7.21 -3.68
C GLN A 22 -1.78 -5.67 -3.65
N ASN A 23 -0.72 -5.02 -4.15
CA ASN A 23 -0.72 -3.58 -4.31
C ASN A 23 -1.81 -3.16 -5.29
N LEU A 24 -2.75 -2.33 -4.82
CA LEU A 24 -3.88 -1.82 -5.59
C LEU A 24 -3.50 -0.63 -6.47
N LEU A 25 -2.31 -0.05 -6.26
CA LEU A 25 -1.82 1.06 -7.06
C LEU A 25 -1.26 0.60 -8.40
N GLN A 26 -1.50 1.41 -9.42
CA GLN A 26 -0.90 1.31 -10.74
C GLN A 26 0.29 2.26 -10.84
N ASN A 27 1.35 1.83 -11.53
CA ASN A 27 2.62 2.56 -11.62
C ASN A 27 3.15 3.03 -10.25
N PRO A 28 3.25 2.12 -9.24
CA PRO A 28 3.62 2.48 -7.88
C PRO A 28 5.06 3.00 -7.73
N GLY A 29 5.99 2.46 -8.52
CA GLY A 29 7.40 2.89 -8.55
C GLY A 29 7.69 3.95 -9.62
N PHE A 30 6.67 4.66 -10.13
CA PHE A 30 6.87 5.75 -11.09
C PHE A 30 7.76 5.41 -12.30
N GLU A 31 7.53 4.25 -12.93
CA GLU A 31 8.32 3.79 -14.07
C GLU A 31 7.74 4.22 -15.43
N ASN A 32 6.44 4.56 -15.46
CA ASN A 32 5.70 4.83 -16.69
C ASN A 32 5.27 6.30 -16.81
N TRP A 33 5.67 6.95 -17.91
CA TRP A 33 5.53 8.40 -18.11
C TRP A 33 5.26 8.78 -19.57
N THR A 34 4.55 9.89 -19.76
CA THR A 34 4.51 10.64 -21.02
C THR A 34 4.87 12.09 -20.73
N GLY A 35 6.04 12.54 -21.19
CA GLY A 35 6.61 13.83 -20.78
C GLY A 35 6.74 13.88 -19.25
N ASP A 36 6.22 14.95 -18.66
CA ASP A 36 6.23 15.21 -17.21
C ASP A 36 4.99 14.65 -16.47
N SER A 37 4.22 13.78 -17.13
CA SER A 37 3.03 13.15 -16.57
C SER A 37 3.30 11.70 -16.21
N ALA A 38 3.29 11.38 -14.91
CA ALA A 38 3.30 10.02 -14.40
C ALA A 38 1.94 9.35 -14.69
N HIS A 39 1.94 8.21 -15.38
CA HIS A 39 0.68 7.53 -15.70
C HIS A 39 -0.07 7.11 -14.42
N TYR A 40 -1.40 7.17 -14.47
CA TYR A 40 -2.35 6.86 -13.39
C TYR A 40 -2.37 7.82 -12.19
N TRP A 41 -1.43 8.76 -12.12
CA TRP A 41 -1.37 9.76 -11.07
C TRP A 41 -1.89 11.11 -11.57
N HIS A 42 -2.84 11.69 -10.83
CA HIS A 42 -3.56 12.90 -11.19
C HIS A 42 -3.09 14.11 -10.40
N LYS A 43 -2.67 15.16 -11.10
CA LYS A 43 -2.36 16.48 -10.51
C LYS A 43 -3.67 17.22 -10.22
N GLU A 44 -4.19 17.09 -9.00
CA GLU A 44 -5.38 17.84 -8.57
C GLU A 44 -5.07 19.28 -8.14
N THR A 45 -3.80 19.57 -7.85
CA THR A 45 -3.32 20.91 -7.52
C THR A 45 -2.13 21.28 -8.40
N THR A 46 -1.78 22.57 -8.46
CA THR A 46 -0.84 23.10 -9.46
C THR A 46 0.36 23.84 -8.87
N GLY A 47 0.45 23.98 -7.55
CA GLY A 47 1.54 24.68 -6.87
C GLY A 47 2.84 23.88 -6.78
N TYR A 48 3.12 23.00 -7.75
CA TYR A 48 4.32 22.19 -7.83
C TYR A 48 4.62 21.70 -9.26
N ASP A 49 5.91 21.53 -9.54
CA ASP A 49 6.40 20.87 -10.74
C ASP A 49 6.59 19.36 -10.45
N LEU A 50 6.37 18.51 -11.45
CA LEU A 50 6.53 17.07 -11.36
C LEU A 50 7.43 16.61 -12.50
N PHE A 51 8.47 15.86 -12.21
CA PHE A 51 9.42 15.35 -13.20
C PHE A 51 9.73 13.88 -12.98
N ARG A 52 10.03 13.18 -14.07
CA ARG A 52 10.67 11.87 -14.01
C ARG A 52 12.13 12.02 -13.63
N GLU A 53 12.56 11.33 -12.59
CA GLU A 53 13.93 11.34 -12.08
C GLU A 53 14.60 9.99 -12.32
N SER A 54 15.90 9.98 -12.62
CA SER A 54 16.66 8.75 -12.90
C SER A 54 17.98 8.63 -12.12
N GLY A 55 18.35 9.66 -11.34
CA GLY A 55 19.52 9.67 -10.46
C GLY A 55 19.18 9.39 -9.00
N THR A 56 18.14 10.04 -8.46
CA THR A 56 17.66 9.79 -7.08
C THR A 56 16.49 8.83 -7.12
N VAL A 57 16.79 7.53 -7.12
CA VAL A 57 15.81 6.44 -7.31
C VAL A 57 15.92 5.47 -6.14
N HIS A 58 14.79 4.98 -5.62
CA HIS A 58 14.79 3.98 -4.55
C HIS A 58 14.89 2.57 -5.14
N SER A 59 14.06 2.27 -6.13
CA SER A 59 14.10 1.01 -6.87
C SER A 59 13.75 1.21 -8.34
N GLY A 60 14.03 0.20 -9.18
CA GLY A 60 13.74 0.31 -10.61
C GLY A 60 14.67 1.29 -11.35
N SER A 61 14.12 2.01 -12.32
CA SER A 61 14.87 2.93 -13.20
C SER A 61 14.50 4.39 -12.98
N TYR A 62 13.32 4.67 -12.44
CA TYR A 62 12.83 6.03 -12.28
C TYR A 62 12.12 6.23 -10.95
N SER A 63 12.12 7.48 -10.48
CA SER A 63 11.29 7.94 -9.37
C SER A 63 10.54 9.21 -9.78
N ALA A 64 9.66 9.72 -8.90
CA ALA A 64 9.01 11.00 -9.11
C ALA A 64 9.67 12.11 -8.28
N LYS A 65 10.13 13.16 -8.96
CA LYS A 65 10.65 14.39 -8.37
C LYS A 65 9.58 15.46 -8.34
N PHE A 66 9.42 16.09 -7.19
CA PHE A 66 8.53 17.23 -6.99
C PHE A 66 9.37 18.46 -6.65
N ILE A 67 9.00 19.58 -7.26
CA ILE A 67 9.49 20.90 -6.84
C ILE A 67 8.28 21.68 -6.34
N LEU A 68 8.14 21.81 -5.02
CA LEU A 68 7.08 22.59 -4.41
C LEU A 68 7.30 24.08 -4.73
N ARG A 69 6.24 24.79 -5.13
CA ARG A 69 6.24 26.21 -5.51
C ARG A 69 5.18 27.02 -4.75
N SER A 70 4.62 26.46 -3.69
CA SER A 70 3.44 27.01 -3.01
C SER A 70 3.51 26.77 -1.51
N THR A 71 2.99 27.74 -0.76
CA THR A 71 2.73 27.64 0.69
C THR A 71 1.35 27.07 1.00
N ALA A 72 0.58 26.66 -0.03
CA ALA A 72 -0.67 25.94 0.16
C ALA A 72 -0.40 24.43 0.02
N THR A 73 -1.16 23.61 0.74
CA THR A 73 -1.06 22.15 0.61
C THR A 73 -1.27 21.70 -0.83
N GLN A 74 -0.30 20.96 -1.36
CA GLN A 74 -0.34 20.38 -2.69
C GLN A 74 -0.53 18.86 -2.63
N ARG A 75 -1.03 18.25 -3.70
CA ARG A 75 -1.18 16.79 -3.79
C ARG A 75 -1.14 16.23 -5.20
N LEU A 76 -0.55 15.04 -5.31
CA LEU A 76 -0.71 14.11 -6.43
C LEU A 76 -1.57 12.94 -5.98
N THR A 77 -2.58 12.54 -6.77
CA THR A 77 -3.62 11.60 -6.33
C THR A 77 -3.73 10.42 -7.28
N GLN A 78 -3.91 9.22 -6.74
CA GLN A 78 -4.40 8.07 -7.49
C GLN A 78 -5.73 7.60 -6.89
N TYR A 79 -6.70 7.34 -7.76
CA TYR A 79 -8.02 6.85 -7.34
C TYR A 79 -8.05 5.32 -7.40
N VAL A 80 -8.40 4.69 -6.29
CA VAL A 80 -8.53 3.23 -6.17
C VAL A 80 -9.99 2.90 -5.99
N THR A 81 -10.55 2.13 -6.91
CA THR A 81 -11.94 1.65 -6.88
C THR A 81 -12.02 0.25 -7.51
N PRO A 82 -12.82 -0.68 -6.95
CA PRO A 82 -13.57 -0.54 -5.70
C PRO A 82 -12.66 -0.67 -4.45
N VAL A 83 -13.10 -0.08 -3.35
CA VAL A 83 -12.69 -0.47 -2.00
C VAL A 83 -13.90 -1.07 -1.27
N ASN A 84 -13.67 -1.99 -0.35
CA ASN A 84 -14.72 -2.74 0.32
C ASN A 84 -14.90 -2.21 1.76
N PRO A 85 -16.10 -1.73 2.14
CA PRO A 85 -16.38 -1.34 3.52
C PRO A 85 -16.09 -2.49 4.51
N GLY A 86 -15.48 -2.16 5.65
CA GLY A 86 -15.11 -3.15 6.67
C GLY A 86 -13.77 -3.85 6.44
N ASN A 87 -13.20 -3.76 5.24
CA ASN A 87 -11.85 -4.26 4.97
C ASN A 87 -10.79 -3.34 5.59
N GLY A 88 -9.66 -3.92 5.99
CA GLY A 88 -8.51 -3.19 6.51
C GLY A 88 -7.57 -2.79 5.39
N TYR A 89 -7.12 -1.54 5.36
CA TYR A 89 -6.22 -1.03 4.33
C TYR A 89 -4.99 -0.36 4.94
N GLU A 90 -3.86 -0.53 4.27
CA GLU A 90 -2.60 0.10 4.64
C GLU A 90 -1.89 0.58 3.38
N GLY A 91 -1.23 1.72 3.45
CA GLY A 91 -0.34 2.18 2.40
C GLY A 91 1.04 2.54 2.91
N THR A 92 2.03 2.38 2.06
CA THR A 92 3.41 2.82 2.29
C THR A 92 3.90 3.63 1.10
N LEU A 93 4.89 4.48 1.34
CA LEU A 93 5.59 5.21 0.27
C LEU A 93 6.98 5.58 0.76
N TYR A 94 7.97 5.46 -0.10
CA TYR A 94 9.32 5.93 0.17
C TYR A 94 9.44 7.41 -0.20
N PHE A 95 9.98 8.20 0.71
CA PHE A 95 10.26 9.62 0.53
C PHE A 95 11.77 9.86 0.62
N PHE A 96 12.32 10.68 -0.27
CA PHE A 96 13.64 11.27 -0.10
C PHE A 96 13.43 12.78 0.06
N ASP A 97 13.35 13.21 1.31
CA ASP A 97 13.15 14.58 1.72
C ASP A 97 14.44 15.08 2.35
N ASN A 98 15.30 15.73 1.57
CA ASN A 98 16.57 16.30 2.02
C ASN A 98 16.57 17.83 1.91
N ASP A 99 15.37 18.42 2.01
CA ASP A 99 15.16 19.85 1.91
C ASP A 99 14.46 20.35 3.20
N PRO A 100 15.06 21.31 3.93
CA PRO A 100 14.51 21.74 5.20
C PRO A 100 13.18 22.50 5.08
N PHE A 101 12.77 22.91 3.86
CA PHE A 101 11.62 23.77 3.62
C PHE A 101 10.38 23.05 3.09
N VAL A 102 10.39 21.73 3.00
CA VAL A 102 9.23 20.91 2.64
C VAL A 102 8.99 19.81 3.66
N ARG A 103 7.72 19.41 3.80
CA ARG A 103 7.33 18.14 4.40
C ARG A 103 6.35 17.46 3.47
N ALA A 104 6.38 16.14 3.43
CA ALA A 104 5.40 15.35 2.71
C ALA A 104 4.86 14.21 3.56
N ARG A 105 3.77 13.60 3.10
CA ARG A 105 3.21 12.40 3.71
C ARG A 105 2.33 11.65 2.72
N LEU A 106 2.13 10.37 3.00
CA LEU A 106 1.06 9.60 2.39
C LEU A 106 -0.26 9.90 3.12
N TYR A 107 -1.32 10.14 2.37
CA TYR A 107 -2.63 10.47 2.90
C TYR A 107 -3.72 9.76 2.12
N ILE A 108 -4.64 9.08 2.79
CA ILE A 108 -5.71 8.32 2.17
C ILE A 108 -7.04 8.92 2.61
N ARG A 109 -7.93 9.12 1.65
CA ARG A 109 -9.28 9.63 1.90
C ARG A 109 -10.31 8.64 1.35
N TRP A 110 -11.35 8.42 2.14
CA TRP A 110 -12.48 7.58 1.78
C TRP A 110 -13.59 8.44 1.18
N PHE A 111 -14.16 7.94 0.08
CA PHE A 111 -15.30 8.56 -0.60
C PHE A 111 -16.39 7.51 -0.83
N ASP A 112 -17.65 7.97 -0.78
CA ASP A 112 -18.80 7.16 -1.16
C ASP A 112 -19.00 7.12 -2.69
N GLY A 113 -19.93 6.28 -3.16
CA GLY A 113 -20.25 6.12 -4.58
C GLY A 113 -20.83 7.36 -5.27
N SER A 114 -21.21 8.39 -4.51
CA SER A 114 -21.64 9.69 -5.05
C SER A 114 -20.49 10.72 -5.13
N GLY A 115 -19.28 10.35 -4.69
CA GLY A 115 -18.14 11.26 -4.58
C GLY A 115 -18.15 12.11 -3.30
N GLY A 116 -19.00 11.77 -2.32
CA GLY A 116 -19.03 12.40 -1.01
C GLY A 116 -17.83 11.98 -0.17
N TRP A 117 -17.10 12.95 0.39
CA TRP A 117 -16.00 12.67 1.31
C TRP A 117 -16.55 12.11 2.63
N ILE A 118 -15.95 11.01 3.12
CA ILE A 118 -16.36 10.35 4.36
C ILE A 118 -15.37 10.64 5.48
N SER A 119 -14.11 10.22 5.31
CA SER A 119 -13.06 10.34 6.33
C SER A 119 -11.68 10.18 5.69
N SER A 120 -10.62 10.23 6.51
CA SER A 120 -9.25 10.12 6.03
C SER A 120 -8.27 9.73 7.13
N PHE A 121 -7.14 9.20 6.72
CA PHE A 121 -5.99 8.85 7.56
C PHE A 121 -4.70 9.08 6.78
N GLY A 122 -3.55 9.05 7.43
CA GLY A 122 -2.28 9.22 6.72
C GLY A 122 -1.10 8.95 7.61
N SER A 123 0.08 8.86 7.00
CA SER A 123 1.35 8.63 7.69
C SER A 123 1.76 9.83 8.54
N SER A 124 2.84 9.69 9.31
CA SER A 124 3.59 10.86 9.77
C SER A 124 4.11 11.71 8.60
N TYR A 125 4.56 12.91 8.89
CA TYR A 125 5.32 13.71 7.93
C TYR A 125 6.72 13.11 7.73
N SER A 126 7.28 13.32 6.54
CA SER A 126 8.70 13.13 6.28
C SER A 126 9.54 14.06 7.16
N VAL A 127 10.83 13.77 7.25
CA VAL A 127 11.82 14.60 7.91
C VAL A 127 12.99 14.85 6.98
N ASP A 128 13.64 16.00 7.16
CA ASP A 128 14.86 16.36 6.45
C ASP A 128 15.97 15.32 6.74
N SER A 129 16.31 14.54 5.73
CA SER A 129 17.16 13.37 5.79
C SER A 129 17.85 13.14 4.45
N ALA A 130 19.14 12.81 4.47
CA ALA A 130 19.91 12.47 3.29
C ALA A 130 19.63 11.04 2.74
N GLY A 131 18.57 10.38 3.23
CA GLY A 131 18.23 9.00 2.87
C GLY A 131 16.74 8.78 2.71
N TRP A 132 16.41 7.74 1.96
CA TRP A 132 15.04 7.27 1.78
C TRP A 132 14.40 6.86 3.11
N GLN A 133 13.15 7.26 3.31
CA GLN A 133 12.35 6.95 4.48
C GLN A 133 11.00 6.37 4.03
N GLU A 134 10.69 5.16 4.47
CA GLU A 134 9.39 4.55 4.26
C GLU A 134 8.40 5.10 5.29
N LEU A 135 7.30 5.68 4.82
CA LEU A 135 6.23 6.17 5.68
C LEU A 135 4.97 5.34 5.48
N THR A 136 4.38 4.87 6.58
CA THR A 136 3.18 4.02 6.58
C THR A 136 1.94 4.81 7.01
N ALA A 137 0.87 4.68 6.25
CA ALA A 137 -0.46 5.14 6.59
C ALA A 137 -1.36 3.93 6.83
N GLY A 138 -1.76 3.69 8.07
CA GLY A 138 -2.62 2.57 8.44
C GLY A 138 -2.00 1.64 9.49
N PRO A 139 -2.62 0.47 9.72
CA PRO A 139 -3.84 0.00 9.06
C PRO A 139 -5.08 0.85 9.42
N ASN A 140 -6.01 1.00 8.49
CA ASN A 140 -7.28 1.69 8.69
C ASN A 140 -8.43 0.92 8.05
N THR A 141 -9.50 0.70 8.79
CA THR A 141 -10.71 0.04 8.28
C THR A 141 -11.51 0.99 7.41
N ALA A 142 -11.82 0.59 6.18
CA ALA A 142 -12.68 1.36 5.29
C ALA A 142 -14.07 1.57 5.95
N PRO A 143 -14.54 2.83 6.08
CA PRO A 143 -15.80 3.13 6.75
C PRO A 143 -16.99 2.58 5.97
N ALA A 144 -18.15 2.53 6.64
CA ALA A 144 -19.41 2.23 5.95
C ALA A 144 -19.61 3.17 4.75
N ALA A 145 -20.13 2.62 3.65
CA ALA A 145 -20.33 3.31 2.37
C ALA A 145 -19.07 3.74 1.60
N ALA A 146 -17.86 3.44 2.06
CA ALA A 146 -16.65 3.68 1.25
C ALA A 146 -16.67 2.85 -0.03
N GLU A 147 -16.45 3.49 -1.18
CA GLU A 147 -16.42 2.84 -2.49
C GLU A 147 -15.15 3.19 -3.27
N THR A 148 -14.57 4.37 -3.00
CA THR A 148 -13.28 4.78 -3.58
C THR A 148 -12.33 5.27 -2.49
N ALA A 149 -11.04 4.93 -2.62
CA ALA A 149 -9.95 5.55 -1.88
C ALA A 149 -9.19 6.51 -2.79
N HIS A 150 -8.95 7.74 -2.31
CA HIS A 150 -8.02 8.67 -2.94
C HIS A 150 -6.70 8.53 -2.20
N VAL A 151 -5.70 7.93 -2.84
CA VAL A 151 -4.36 7.79 -2.32
C VAL A 151 -3.55 9.00 -2.76
N GLU A 152 -3.25 9.88 -1.81
CA GLU A 152 -2.67 11.19 -2.05
C GLU A 152 -1.25 11.27 -1.50
N ILE A 153 -0.34 11.76 -2.32
CA ILE A 153 0.99 12.20 -1.91
C ILE A 153 0.88 13.69 -1.65
N ARG A 154 0.97 14.11 -0.39
CA ARG A 154 0.73 15.50 0.02
C ARG A 154 2.04 16.21 0.34
N PHE A 155 2.10 17.49 -0.02
CA PHE A 155 3.25 18.37 0.21
C PHE A 155 2.83 19.64 0.97
N TYR A 156 3.70 20.08 1.87
CA TYR A 156 3.50 21.22 2.75
C TYR A 156 4.81 22.02 2.80
N ASP A 157 4.70 23.34 2.80
CA ASP A 157 5.84 24.20 3.10
C ASP A 157 6.18 24.12 4.60
N VAL A 158 7.41 24.49 4.91
CA VAL A 158 7.88 24.72 6.27
C VAL A 158 8.23 26.19 6.42
N SER A 159 8.07 26.73 7.64
CA SER A 159 8.47 28.09 7.96
C SER A 159 9.88 28.42 7.44
N GLY A 160 9.99 29.49 6.67
CA GLY A 160 11.23 29.88 5.99
C GLY A 160 11.29 29.50 4.51
N PHE A 161 10.29 28.82 3.97
CA PHE A 161 10.13 28.61 2.52
C PHE A 161 10.04 29.96 1.77
N THR A 162 10.87 30.16 0.75
CA THR A 162 10.92 31.43 -0.01
C THR A 162 10.74 31.31 -1.51
N ASP A 163 11.05 30.16 -2.12
CA ASP A 163 10.99 29.97 -3.58
C ASP A 163 10.54 28.56 -3.94
N SER A 164 11.37 27.57 -3.63
CA SER A 164 11.07 26.18 -3.91
C SER A 164 11.73 25.23 -2.93
N ALA A 165 11.14 24.05 -2.81
CA ALA A 165 11.69 22.94 -2.05
C ALA A 165 11.50 21.62 -2.81
N ILE A 166 12.47 20.73 -2.73
CA ILE A 166 12.52 19.51 -3.55
C ILE A 166 12.25 18.27 -2.69
N ILE A 167 11.46 17.36 -3.21
CA ILE A 167 11.28 16.03 -2.62
C ILE A 167 11.14 14.97 -3.72
N TYR A 168 11.63 13.77 -3.45
CA TYR A 168 11.45 12.61 -4.32
C TYR A 168 10.59 11.57 -3.62
N VAL A 169 9.79 10.85 -4.39
CA VAL A 169 9.00 9.72 -3.87
C VAL A 169 9.10 8.53 -4.81
N ASP A 170 8.99 7.34 -4.24
CA ASP A 170 9.12 6.09 -4.97
C ASP A 170 8.44 4.93 -4.24
N ASP A 171 8.20 3.82 -4.95
CA ASP A 171 7.67 2.57 -4.41
C ASP A 171 6.40 2.72 -3.54
N ALA A 172 5.37 3.35 -4.11
CA ALA A 172 4.07 3.50 -3.46
C ALA A 172 3.38 2.14 -3.26
N SER A 173 2.71 1.94 -2.13
CA SER A 173 1.88 0.77 -1.86
C SER A 173 0.56 1.18 -1.27
N PHE A 174 -0.51 0.53 -1.70
CA PHE A 174 -1.80 0.54 -1.00
C PHE A 174 -2.43 -0.84 -1.12
N VAL A 175 -2.64 -1.52 0.00
CA VAL A 175 -3.07 -2.91 0.04
C VAL A 175 -4.33 -3.07 0.85
N ASP A 176 -5.17 -4.01 0.44
CA ASP A 176 -6.26 -4.54 1.24
C ASP A 176 -5.72 -5.72 2.06
N LEU A 177 -5.63 -5.54 3.36
CA LEU A 177 -5.12 -6.50 4.34
C LEU A 177 -6.07 -7.68 4.57
N THR A 178 -7.31 -7.57 4.11
CA THR A 178 -8.37 -8.58 4.26
C THR A 178 -8.67 -9.32 2.96
N SER A 179 -8.22 -8.80 1.81
CA SER A 179 -8.37 -9.44 0.50
C SER A 179 -7.32 -10.49 0.17
N GLY A 180 -6.32 -10.68 1.02
CA GLY A 180 -5.51 -11.87 0.90
C GLY A 180 -6.34 -13.06 1.36
N VAL A 181 -6.51 -14.06 0.48
CA VAL A 181 -7.32 -15.26 0.69
C VAL A 181 -7.26 -15.74 2.13
N SER A 182 -8.28 -15.39 2.91
CA SER A 182 -8.56 -16.04 4.17
C SER A 182 -9.04 -17.44 3.80
N GLU A 183 -8.24 -18.45 4.13
CA GLU A 183 -8.71 -19.83 4.22
C GLU A 183 -9.85 -19.85 5.25
N THR A 184 -11.07 -19.57 4.81
CA THR A 184 -12.21 -20.02 5.58
C THR A 184 -12.20 -21.53 5.44
N LEU A 185 -11.74 -22.23 6.48
CA LEU A 185 -12.09 -23.63 6.70
C LEU A 185 -13.62 -23.69 6.80
N VAL A 186 -14.29 -23.78 5.66
CA VAL A 186 -15.70 -24.14 5.62
C VAL A 186 -15.72 -25.65 5.86
N CYS A 187 -15.73 -26.04 7.14
CA CYS A 187 -16.18 -27.38 7.49
C CYS A 187 -17.68 -27.42 7.24
N LYS A 188 -18.06 -27.94 6.08
CA LYS A 188 -19.42 -28.45 5.87
C LYS A 188 -19.27 -29.95 5.64
N ASP A 189 -19.98 -30.73 6.45
CA ASP A 189 -20.09 -32.18 6.33
C ASP A 189 -18.76 -32.97 6.41
N GLY A 190 -17.79 -32.49 7.21
CA GLY A 190 -16.54 -33.21 7.47
C GLY A 190 -15.54 -33.17 6.31
N PHE A 191 -15.63 -32.20 5.41
CA PHE A 191 -14.62 -31.94 4.40
C PHE A 191 -13.84 -30.67 4.75
N SER A 192 -12.52 -30.69 4.50
CA SER A 192 -11.65 -29.51 4.54
C SER A 192 -11.21 -29.18 3.12
N PHE A 193 -11.26 -27.90 2.79
CA PHE A 193 -10.80 -27.35 1.52
C PHE A 193 -9.52 -26.56 1.76
N ASN A 194 -8.46 -26.82 0.99
CA ASN A 194 -7.29 -25.96 1.00
C ASN A 194 -7.03 -25.46 -0.43
N ILE A 195 -6.84 -24.15 -0.57
CA ILE A 195 -6.52 -23.48 -1.83
C ILE A 195 -5.17 -22.79 -1.66
N PHE A 196 -4.18 -23.20 -2.44
CA PHE A 196 -2.87 -22.54 -2.44
C PHE A 196 -2.54 -22.04 -3.84
N PRO A 197 -2.48 -20.71 -4.06
CA PRO A 197 -1.93 -20.18 -5.29
C PRO A 197 -0.40 -20.26 -5.25
N THR A 198 0.19 -20.74 -6.34
CA THR A 198 1.61 -20.54 -6.65
C THR A 198 1.69 -19.53 -7.79
N ILE A 199 2.25 -18.35 -7.51
CA ILE A 199 2.37 -17.26 -8.47
C ILE A 199 3.79 -17.24 -9.03
N SER A 200 3.90 -17.11 -10.35
CA SER A 200 5.15 -16.82 -11.06
C SER A 200 4.97 -15.57 -11.93
N ALA A 201 6.08 -15.02 -12.45
CA ALA A 201 6.05 -13.86 -13.34
C ALA A 201 5.25 -14.07 -14.64
N LYS A 202 4.85 -15.31 -14.97
CA LYS A 202 4.15 -15.65 -16.22
C LYS A 202 2.86 -16.46 -16.02
N SER A 203 2.58 -16.93 -14.80
CA SER A 203 1.43 -17.79 -14.55
C SER A 203 1.00 -17.78 -13.09
N VAL A 204 -0.28 -18.07 -12.86
CA VAL A 204 -0.84 -18.40 -11.55
C VAL A 204 -1.29 -19.86 -11.60
N HIS A 205 -0.77 -20.69 -10.70
CA HIS A 205 -1.22 -22.06 -10.51
C HIS A 205 -2.08 -22.14 -9.25
N ILE A 206 -3.33 -22.55 -9.39
CA ILE A 206 -4.23 -22.77 -8.24
C ILE A 206 -4.23 -24.25 -7.92
N ASN A 207 -3.67 -24.62 -6.77
CA ASN A 207 -3.72 -25.98 -6.27
C ASN A 207 -4.96 -26.14 -5.39
N LEU A 208 -5.82 -27.08 -5.77
CA LEU A 208 -7.05 -27.41 -5.04
C LEU A 208 -6.92 -28.77 -4.37
N SER A 209 -7.14 -28.80 -3.05
CA SER A 209 -7.24 -30.06 -2.31
C SER A 209 -8.56 -30.14 -1.55
N ILE A 210 -9.24 -31.29 -1.67
CA ILE A 210 -10.45 -31.63 -0.93
C ILE A 210 -10.14 -32.87 -0.10
N ASN A 211 -10.10 -32.71 1.22
CA ASN A 211 -9.84 -33.82 2.12
C ASN A 211 -11.10 -34.13 2.95
N LYS A 212 -11.45 -35.40 3.07
CA LYS A 212 -12.49 -35.85 4.00
C LYS A 212 -11.86 -36.11 5.36
N GLN A 213 -12.30 -35.41 6.39
CA GLN A 213 -11.98 -35.77 7.76
C GLN A 213 -12.73 -37.06 8.12
N THR A 214 -11.97 -38.14 8.29
CA THR A 214 -12.45 -39.35 8.93
C THR A 214 -12.24 -39.19 10.43
N ASN A 215 -13.33 -39.05 11.19
CA ASN A 215 -13.27 -39.16 12.65
C ASN A 215 -12.91 -40.61 12.98
N THR A 216 -11.68 -40.86 13.42
CA THR A 216 -11.28 -42.09 14.13
C THR A 216 -11.26 -41.84 15.62
#